data_AF-A0A1G2Q8A8-F1
#
_entry.id   AF-A0A1G2Q8A8-F1
#
_cell.length_a   1.000
_cell.length_b   1.000
_cell.length_c   1.000
_cell.angle_alpha   90.00
_cell.angle_beta   90.00
_cell.angle_gamma   90.00
#
_symmetry.space_group_name_H-M   'P 1'
#
loop_
_entity.id
_entity.type
_entity.pdbx_description
1 polymer ?
#
loop_
_entity_poly.entity_id
_entity_poly.type
_entity_poly.pdbx_seq_one_letter_code
_entity_poly.pdbx_strand_id
1 'polypeptide(L)'
;MAAKISEQLTEFIARARTQGKPDNEIRSLLITSGWDEAIINGALTPVGDLMPPPPPAPKSTGREIFFYLLQFFTLGTAAVSLGAVVFAIINKNFSDEVATLYYPSANAVTGALSSLIVALPVFVAVSWKLISDTKDGRASVRSGIRRVLTYLALFFASATVIGDVIALVYRFLAGEVDSKFLLKVATILLIGGWVIWYYYITIKRDERGESYPANWHKIHVIVLGVVFLIVAIGGFMLSGTPQERQKLVRDSERIMELQNIYWQAQSYYDREGKLAVNLTELAGGYVPQEPLDPLTKEPYRYIVGEGLNYQLCATFETDDKQLNQEKTPYYAEPISEVNWSHPAGNYCFDLKVTPRLVPQP
;
A
#
# COMPACT_ATOMS: atom_id res chain seq x y z
N MET A 1 44.27 18.69 18.05
CA MET A 1 44.99 17.41 17.94
C MET A 1 45.20 17.01 16.48
N ALA A 2 44.15 16.96 15.65
CA ALA A 2 44.26 16.63 14.21
C ALA A 2 45.22 17.53 13.40
N ALA A 3 45.21 18.86 13.61
CA ALA A 3 46.12 19.78 12.91
C ALA A 3 47.61 19.55 13.24
N LYS A 4 47.92 19.09 14.45
CA LYS A 4 49.30 18.79 14.89
C LYS A 4 49.80 17.47 14.29
N ILE A 5 48.89 16.54 14.03
CA ILE A 5 49.16 15.24 13.39
C ILE A 5 49.46 15.42 11.90
N SER A 6 48.74 16.31 11.20
CA SER A 6 49.01 16.61 9.78
C SER A 6 50.35 17.33 9.57
N GLU A 7 50.77 18.18 10.51
CA GLU A 7 52.05 18.91 10.45
C GLU A 7 53.25 17.97 10.62
N GLN A 8 53.21 17.07 11.60
CA GLN A 8 54.26 16.06 11.83
C GLN A 8 54.42 15.10 10.65
N LEU A 9 53.31 14.67 10.03
CA LEU A 9 53.33 13.81 8.85
C LEU A 9 53.98 14.52 7.66
N THR A 10 53.63 15.78 7.42
CA THR A 10 54.18 16.59 6.33
C THR A 10 55.68 16.84 6.52
N GLU A 11 56.11 17.12 7.75
CA GLU A 11 57.53 17.31 8.10
C GLU A 11 58.36 16.02 7.97
N PHE A 12 57.76 14.86 8.28
CA PHE A 12 58.39 13.55 8.06
C PHE A 12 58.58 13.26 6.57
N ILE A 13 57.54 13.46 5.76
CA ILE A 13 57.59 13.24 4.31
C ILE A 13 58.63 14.17 3.67
N ALA A 14 58.66 15.45 4.07
CA ALA A 14 59.65 16.41 3.59
C ALA A 14 61.09 15.97 3.92
N ARG A 15 61.35 15.54 5.17
CA ARG A 15 62.66 15.02 5.58
C ARG A 15 63.07 13.76 4.82
N ALA A 16 62.16 12.80 4.66
CA ALA A 16 62.44 11.58 3.93
C ALA A 16 62.77 11.84 2.46
N ARG A 17 62.09 12.80 1.82
CA ARG A 17 62.40 13.27 0.46
C ARG A 17 63.78 13.94 0.38
N THR A 18 64.15 14.78 1.36
CA THR A 18 65.50 15.38 1.40
C THR A 18 66.61 14.35 1.59
N GLN A 19 66.30 13.17 2.15
CA GLN A 19 67.21 12.03 2.27
C GLN A 19 67.24 11.14 1.01
N GLY A 20 66.54 11.52 -0.06
CA GLY A 20 66.53 10.79 -1.32
C GLY A 20 65.67 9.52 -1.31
N LYS A 21 64.80 9.33 -0.30
CA LYS A 21 63.89 8.19 -0.28
C LYS A 21 62.76 8.38 -1.29
N PRO A 22 62.48 7.38 -2.16
CA PRO A 22 61.37 7.46 -3.10
C PRO A 22 60.01 7.33 -2.38
N ASP A 23 58.97 7.97 -2.92
CA ASP A 23 57.65 8.07 -2.26
C ASP A 23 56.98 6.69 -2.00
N ASN A 24 57.33 5.66 -2.76
CA ASN A 24 56.89 4.28 -2.51
C ASN A 24 57.48 3.68 -1.23
N GLU A 25 58.72 4.03 -0.89
CA GLU A 25 59.40 3.61 0.34
C GLU A 25 58.88 4.41 1.55
N ILE A 26 58.59 5.69 1.36
CA ILE A 26 57.95 6.52 2.40
C ILE A 26 56.56 5.97 2.72
N ARG A 27 55.80 5.60 1.68
CA ARG A 27 54.49 4.96 1.82
C ARG A 27 54.57 3.65 2.61
N SER A 28 55.52 2.77 2.30
CA SER A 28 55.64 1.48 3.00
C SER A 28 55.99 1.66 4.48
N LEU A 29 56.83 2.64 4.83
CA LEU A 29 57.16 2.97 6.22
C LEU A 29 55.95 3.50 7.00
N LEU A 30 55.12 4.34 6.38
CA LEU A 30 53.91 4.89 6.99
C LEU A 30 52.84 3.82 7.19
N ILE A 31 52.64 2.93 6.19
CA ILE A 31 51.72 1.79 6.30
C ILE A 31 52.16 0.84 7.42
N THR A 32 53.46 0.52 7.50
CA THR A 32 54.02 -0.35 8.55
C THR A 32 53.87 0.26 9.95
N SER A 33 53.82 1.59 10.03
CA SER A 33 53.60 2.33 11.28
C SER A 33 52.11 2.53 11.62
N GLY A 34 51.18 1.97 10.84
CA GLY A 34 49.75 1.98 11.12
C GLY A 34 48.98 3.21 10.63
N TRP A 35 49.55 4.00 9.71
CA TRP A 35 48.84 5.15 9.12
C TRP A 35 47.80 4.72 8.09
N ASP A 36 46.69 5.46 8.03
CA ASP A 36 45.60 5.23 7.06
C ASP A 36 46.04 5.59 5.63
N GLU A 37 45.77 4.71 4.66
CA GLU A 37 46.18 4.89 3.27
C GLU A 37 45.60 6.14 2.61
N ALA A 38 44.39 6.57 2.95
CA ALA A 38 43.79 7.77 2.37
C ALA A 38 44.52 9.04 2.82
N ILE A 39 45.00 9.05 4.08
CA ILE A 39 45.81 10.14 4.63
C ILE A 39 47.20 10.16 3.98
N ILE A 40 47.83 8.99 3.82
CA ILE A 40 49.14 8.86 3.17
C ILE A 40 49.09 9.35 1.72
N ASN A 41 48.08 8.92 0.96
CA ASN A 41 47.92 9.32 -0.44
C ASN A 41 47.69 10.83 -0.58
N GLY A 42 46.92 11.44 0.32
CA GLY A 42 46.73 12.89 0.36
C GLY A 42 48.01 13.68 0.71
N ALA A 43 48.84 13.13 1.59
CA ALA A 43 50.08 13.78 2.04
C ALA A 43 51.28 13.59 1.08
N LEU A 44 51.31 12.49 0.32
CA LEU A 44 52.33 12.23 -0.70
C LEU A 44 52.05 12.96 -2.02
N THR A 45 50.85 13.48 -2.24
CA THR A 45 50.54 14.30 -3.42
C THR A 45 51.55 15.45 -3.57
N PRO A 46 52.21 15.62 -4.72
CA PRO A 46 53.15 16.72 -4.93
C PRO A 46 52.47 18.07 -4.70
N VAL A 47 53.03 18.89 -3.81
CA VAL A 47 52.65 20.31 -3.68
C VAL A 47 53.53 21.09 -4.67
N GLY A 48 53.02 21.29 -5.88
CA GLY A 48 53.73 22.00 -6.96
C GLY A 48 52.98 21.99 -8.30
N ASP A 49 53.43 22.80 -9.26
CA ASP A 49 52.79 23.20 -10.54
C ASP A 49 52.29 22.08 -11.48
N LEU A 50 52.48 20.81 -11.13
CA LEU A 50 52.01 19.64 -11.88
C LEU A 50 50.91 18.90 -11.12
N MET A 51 49.97 19.65 -10.53
CA MET A 51 48.75 19.05 -10.01
C MET A 51 47.84 18.71 -11.21
N PRO A 52 47.56 17.42 -11.50
CA PRO A 52 46.48 17.11 -12.43
C PRO A 52 45.22 17.76 -11.87
N PRO A 53 44.42 18.47 -12.69
CA PRO A 53 43.22 19.13 -12.20
C PRO A 53 42.36 18.09 -11.45
N PRO A 54 41.81 18.42 -10.26
CA PRO A 54 40.94 17.50 -9.57
C PRO A 54 39.85 17.05 -10.56
N PRO A 55 39.57 15.73 -10.65
CA PRO A 55 38.56 15.26 -11.58
C PRO A 55 37.27 16.05 -11.33
N PRO A 56 36.58 16.51 -12.39
CA PRO A 56 35.41 17.35 -12.23
C PRO A 56 34.44 16.67 -11.27
N ALA A 57 34.02 17.39 -10.22
CA ALA A 57 33.10 16.86 -9.24
C ALA A 57 31.91 16.24 -9.98
N PRO A 58 31.51 14.99 -9.66
CA PRO A 58 30.44 14.33 -10.37
C PRO A 58 29.17 15.16 -10.22
N LYS A 59 28.78 15.86 -11.29
CA LYS A 59 27.53 16.62 -11.31
C LYS A 59 26.41 15.62 -11.50
N SER A 60 25.56 15.46 -10.48
CA SER A 60 24.34 14.68 -10.62
C SER A 60 23.48 15.30 -11.70
N THR A 61 23.20 14.55 -12.76
CA THR A 61 22.31 15.00 -13.82
C THR A 61 20.88 15.06 -13.27
N GLY A 62 20.02 15.99 -13.71
CA GLY A 62 18.62 16.06 -13.26
C GLY A 62 17.86 14.72 -13.36
N ARG A 63 18.20 13.91 -14.37
CA ARG A 63 17.73 12.52 -14.54
C ARG A 63 18.08 11.61 -13.36
N GLU A 64 19.30 11.71 -12.82
CA GLU A 64 19.75 10.88 -11.70
C GLU A 64 19.01 11.25 -10.41
N ILE A 65 18.85 12.56 -10.16
CA ILE A 65 18.08 13.07 -9.01
C ILE A 65 16.64 12.55 -9.08
N PHE A 66 16.01 12.62 -10.25
CA PHE A 66 14.67 12.10 -10.46
C PHE A 66 14.55 10.60 -10.08
N PHE A 67 15.46 9.75 -10.55
CA PHE A 67 15.39 8.31 -10.25
C PHE A 67 15.57 8.02 -8.76
N TYR A 68 16.48 8.70 -8.06
CA TYR A 68 16.61 8.48 -6.61
C TYR A 68 15.43 9.05 -5.82
N LEU A 69 14.87 10.20 -6.20
CA LEU A 69 13.65 10.72 -5.58
C LEU A 69 12.48 9.76 -5.78
N LEU A 70 12.32 9.23 -7.00
CA LEU A 70 11.31 8.25 -7.32
C LEU A 70 11.52 6.95 -6.52
N GLN A 71 12.76 6.48 -6.37
CA GLN A 71 13.09 5.32 -5.54
C GLN A 71 12.70 5.56 -4.07
N PHE A 72 13.05 6.71 -3.51
CA PHE A 72 12.71 7.08 -2.13
C PHE A 72 11.19 7.14 -1.93
N PHE A 73 10.47 7.82 -2.83
CA PHE A 73 9.02 7.97 -2.76
C PHE A 73 8.29 6.63 -2.89
N THR A 74 8.70 5.78 -3.84
CA THR A 74 8.09 4.46 -4.05
C THR A 74 8.39 3.49 -2.91
N LEU A 75 9.59 3.55 -2.32
CA LEU A 75 9.90 2.80 -1.10
C LEU A 75 8.97 3.18 0.05
N GLY A 76 8.85 4.49 0.34
CA GLY A 76 7.98 4.97 1.43
C GLY A 76 6.53 4.58 1.20
N THR A 77 6.03 4.77 -0.02
CA THR A 77 4.66 4.38 -0.40
C THR A 77 4.43 2.88 -0.24
N ALA A 78 5.36 2.04 -0.70
CA ALA A 78 5.27 0.59 -0.55
C ALA A 78 5.31 0.17 0.93
N ALA A 79 6.21 0.74 1.74
CA ALA A 79 6.33 0.42 3.17
C ALA A 79 5.06 0.78 3.96
N VAL A 80 4.52 2.00 3.74
CA VAL A 80 3.28 2.45 4.39
C VAL A 80 2.09 1.60 3.96
N SER A 81 1.96 1.33 2.65
CA SER A 81 0.86 0.54 2.12
C SER A 81 0.91 -0.91 2.59
N LEU A 82 2.11 -1.50 2.65
CA LEU A 82 2.32 -2.85 3.21
C LEU A 82 1.89 -2.91 4.68
N GLY A 83 2.31 -1.95 5.49
CA GLY A 83 1.91 -1.85 6.90
C GLY A 83 0.39 -1.71 7.04
N ALA A 84 -0.25 -0.86 6.23
CA ALA A 84 -1.69 -0.65 6.26
C ALA A 84 -2.49 -1.92 5.94
N VAL A 85 -2.08 -2.71 4.92
CA VAL A 85 -2.75 -3.98 4.61
C VAL A 85 -2.54 -5.01 5.72
N VAL A 86 -1.32 -5.12 6.26
CA VAL A 86 -1.05 -6.03 7.39
C VAL A 86 -1.86 -5.64 8.62
N PHE A 87 -2.02 -4.34 8.89
CA PHE A 87 -2.87 -3.85 10.00
C PHE A 87 -4.34 -4.21 9.80
N ALA A 88 -4.85 -4.14 8.57
CA ALA A 88 -6.19 -4.59 8.24
C ALA A 88 -6.35 -6.11 8.47
N ILE A 89 -5.33 -6.91 8.10
CA ILE A 89 -5.30 -8.35 8.38
C ILE A 89 -5.30 -8.62 9.88
N ILE A 90 -4.49 -7.91 10.66
CA ILE A 90 -4.45 -8.06 12.11
C ILE A 90 -5.80 -7.72 12.73
N ASN A 91 -6.40 -6.58 12.37
CA ASN A 91 -7.69 -6.16 12.92
C ASN A 91 -8.79 -7.20 12.68
N LYS A 92 -8.82 -7.81 11.49
CA LYS A 92 -9.84 -8.82 11.14
C LYS A 92 -9.70 -10.13 11.90
N ASN A 93 -8.47 -10.54 12.22
CA ASN A 93 -8.21 -11.83 12.90
C ASN A 93 -8.31 -11.72 14.43
N PHE A 94 -8.22 -10.51 14.98
CA PHE A 94 -8.27 -10.24 16.42
C PHE A 94 -9.45 -9.33 16.78
N SER A 95 -10.59 -9.57 16.14
CA SER A 95 -11.83 -8.82 16.34
C SER A 95 -12.38 -8.99 17.76
N ASP A 96 -12.46 -7.92 18.54
CA ASP A 96 -13.23 -7.92 19.78
C ASP A 96 -14.72 -7.78 19.43
N GLU A 97 -15.60 -8.65 19.96
CA GLU A 97 -17.05 -8.71 19.68
C GLU A 97 -17.79 -7.37 19.87
N VAL A 98 -17.21 -6.41 20.58
CA VAL A 98 -17.83 -5.12 20.95
C VAL A 98 -17.44 -3.98 19.99
N ALA A 99 -16.48 -4.17 19.08
CA ALA A 99 -15.91 -3.10 18.25
C ALA A 99 -16.29 -3.16 16.76
N THR A 100 -17.52 -3.56 16.43
CA THR A 100 -18.03 -3.62 15.03
C THR A 100 -18.13 -2.25 14.34
N LEU A 101 -18.04 -1.14 15.08
CA LEU A 101 -18.17 0.22 14.54
C LEU A 101 -16.88 0.85 13.99
N TYR A 102 -15.71 0.19 14.12
CA TYR A 102 -14.41 0.80 13.78
C TYR A 102 -13.51 -0.10 12.93
N TYR A 103 -14.10 -0.82 11.96
CA TYR A 103 -13.31 -1.48 10.92
C TYR A 103 -12.87 -0.48 9.85
N PRO A 104 -11.62 -0.55 9.36
CA PRO A 104 -11.21 0.19 8.17
C PRO A 104 -12.18 -0.15 7.05
N SER A 105 -12.80 0.87 6.44
CA SER A 105 -13.71 0.65 5.32
C SER A 105 -13.00 -0.19 4.25
N ALA A 106 -13.75 -1.06 3.57
CA ALA A 106 -13.21 -1.89 2.49
C ALA A 106 -12.46 -1.05 1.44
N ASN A 107 -12.79 0.25 1.33
CA ASN A 107 -12.11 1.23 0.49
C ASN A 107 -10.70 1.59 0.96
N ALA A 108 -10.44 1.69 2.27
CA ALA A 108 -9.10 1.96 2.79
C ALA A 108 -8.12 0.82 2.48
N VAL A 109 -8.57 -0.43 2.64
CA VAL A 109 -7.78 -1.62 2.28
C VAL A 109 -7.52 -1.66 0.78
N THR A 110 -8.53 -1.36 -0.05
CA THR A 110 -8.36 -1.26 -1.51
C THR A 110 -7.39 -0.17 -1.92
N GLY A 111 -7.42 1.00 -1.25
CA GLY A 111 -6.47 2.07 -1.48
C GLY A 111 -5.03 1.63 -1.20
N ALA A 112 -4.79 1.03 -0.03
CA ALA A 112 -3.48 0.51 0.34
C ALA A 112 -2.99 -0.59 -0.62
N LEU A 113 -3.86 -1.52 -1.01
CA LEU A 113 -3.52 -2.54 -2.01
C LEU A 113 -3.16 -1.92 -3.36
N SER A 114 -3.93 -0.95 -3.84
CA SER A 114 -3.68 -0.26 -5.11
C SER A 114 -2.33 0.44 -5.09
N SER A 115 -2.03 1.18 -4.02
CA SER A 115 -0.75 1.84 -3.84
C SER A 115 0.41 0.84 -3.79
N LEU A 116 0.25 -0.29 -3.09
CA LEU A 116 1.28 -1.32 -2.98
C LEU A 116 1.56 -2.02 -4.32
N ILE A 117 0.49 -2.39 -5.06
CA ILE A 117 0.55 -3.04 -6.36
C ILE A 117 1.32 -2.19 -7.38
N VAL A 118 1.22 -0.86 -7.30
CA VAL A 118 1.92 0.06 -8.21
C VAL A 118 3.31 0.44 -7.69
N ALA A 119 3.43 0.79 -6.40
CA ALA A 119 4.67 1.31 -5.86
C ALA A 119 5.80 0.27 -5.86
N LEU A 120 5.50 -1.00 -5.57
CA LEU A 120 6.53 -2.02 -5.46
C LEU A 120 7.19 -2.36 -6.81
N PRO A 121 6.46 -2.65 -7.91
CA PRO A 121 7.08 -2.86 -9.22
C PRO A 121 7.90 -1.66 -9.69
N VAL A 122 7.41 -0.43 -9.46
CA VAL A 122 8.16 0.79 -9.80
C VAL A 122 9.44 0.88 -8.98
N PHE A 123 9.38 0.64 -7.66
CA PHE A 123 10.56 0.64 -6.79
C PHE A 123 11.62 -0.38 -7.27
N VAL A 124 11.20 -1.60 -7.62
CA VAL A 124 12.09 -2.65 -8.11
C VAL A 124 12.70 -2.26 -9.46
N ALA A 125 11.89 -1.78 -10.41
CA ALA A 125 12.36 -1.37 -11.73
C ALA A 125 13.37 -0.21 -11.66
N VAL A 126 13.08 0.80 -10.84
CA VAL A 126 14.00 1.93 -10.62
C VAL A 126 15.27 1.47 -9.92
N SER A 127 15.17 0.60 -8.92
CA SER A 127 16.33 0.04 -8.22
C SER A 127 17.22 -0.78 -9.16
N TRP A 128 16.63 -1.60 -10.03
CA TRP A 128 17.36 -2.34 -11.05
C TRP A 128 18.06 -1.42 -12.04
N LYS A 129 17.39 -0.37 -12.51
CA LYS A 129 17.98 0.63 -13.40
C LYS A 129 19.18 1.33 -12.75
N LEU A 130 19.04 1.77 -11.50
CA LEU A 130 20.10 2.44 -10.75
C LEU A 130 21.31 1.52 -10.52
N ILE A 131 21.08 0.25 -10.18
CA ILE A 131 22.15 -0.74 -10.00
C ILE A 131 22.85 -1.04 -11.34
N SER A 132 22.10 -1.15 -12.45
CA SER A 132 22.68 -1.34 -13.78
C SER A 132 23.62 -0.20 -14.16
N ASP A 133 23.20 1.05 -13.93
CA ASP A 133 23.98 2.23 -14.32
C ASP A 133 25.30 2.36 -13.53
N THR A 134 25.39 1.75 -12.34
CA THR A 134 26.62 1.69 -11.55
C THR A 134 27.64 0.67 -12.06
N LYS A 135 27.22 -0.36 -12.80
CA LYS A 135 28.13 -1.37 -13.39
C LYS A 135 28.85 -0.85 -14.64
N ASP A 136 28.21 0.03 -15.39
CA ASP A 136 28.73 0.53 -16.66
C ASP A 136 29.73 1.71 -16.50
N GLY A 137 30.15 2.01 -15.26
CA GLY A 137 31.10 3.09 -14.96
C GLY A 137 30.58 4.51 -15.18
N ARG A 138 29.28 4.68 -15.51
CA ARG A 138 28.67 5.99 -15.84
C ARG A 138 27.89 6.64 -14.69
N ALA A 139 27.50 5.88 -13.67
CA ALA A 139 26.93 6.45 -12.46
C ALA A 139 28.05 6.64 -11.44
N SER A 140 28.34 7.90 -11.09
CA SER A 140 29.34 8.21 -10.09
C SER A 140 29.03 7.44 -8.79
N VAL A 141 29.95 6.58 -8.39
CA VAL A 141 29.96 5.84 -7.12
C VAL A 141 29.92 6.79 -5.89
N ARG A 142 29.87 8.10 -6.12
CA ARG A 142 29.85 9.18 -5.13
C ARG A 142 28.80 10.26 -5.40
N SER A 143 27.66 9.96 -6.04
CA SER A 143 26.64 11.00 -6.15
C SER A 143 26.12 11.36 -4.76
N GLY A 144 26.38 12.60 -4.34
CA GLY A 144 25.96 13.09 -3.03
C GLY A 144 24.46 12.92 -2.81
N ILE A 145 23.68 12.93 -3.89
CA ILE A 145 22.23 12.72 -3.87
C ILE A 145 21.81 11.31 -3.41
N ARG A 146 22.49 10.24 -3.86
CA ARG A 146 22.23 8.87 -3.39
C ARG A 146 22.42 8.78 -1.88
N ARG A 147 23.51 9.37 -1.40
CA ARG A 147 23.85 9.41 0.02
C ARG A 147 22.79 10.18 0.82
N VAL A 148 22.43 11.38 0.39
CA VAL A 148 21.39 12.21 1.05
C VAL A 148 20.06 11.46 1.11
N LEU A 149 19.57 10.92 -0.01
CA LEU A 149 18.27 10.23 -0.05
C LEU A 149 18.27 8.92 0.73
N THR A 150 19.40 8.22 0.80
CA THR A 150 19.55 7.04 1.66
C THR A 150 19.51 7.40 3.14
N TYR A 151 20.23 8.45 3.55
CA TYR A 151 20.19 8.93 4.93
C TYR A 151 18.81 9.47 5.32
N LEU A 152 18.08 10.09 4.39
CA LEU A 152 16.67 10.44 4.60
C LEU A 152 15.80 9.20 4.83
N ALA A 153 15.95 8.14 4.02
CA ALA A 153 15.22 6.90 4.23
C ALA A 153 15.51 6.28 5.61
N LEU A 154 16.78 6.26 6.01
CA LEU A 154 17.20 5.81 7.34
C LEU A 154 16.61 6.67 8.46
N PHE A 155 16.60 7.99 8.30
CA PHE A 155 16.01 8.91 9.26
C PHE A 155 14.52 8.65 9.46
N PHE A 156 13.74 8.60 8.38
CA PHE A 156 12.29 8.35 8.48
C PHE A 156 11.97 6.95 9.01
N ALA A 157 12.71 5.92 8.59
CA ALA A 157 12.54 4.58 9.11
C ALA A 157 12.84 4.52 10.62
N SER A 158 13.93 5.16 11.06
CA SER A 158 14.31 5.21 12.48
C SER A 158 13.30 6.01 13.29
N ALA A 159 12.85 7.17 12.80
CA ALA A 159 11.84 8.00 13.45
C ALA A 159 10.51 7.24 13.61
N THR A 160 10.10 6.48 12.59
CA THR A 160 8.90 5.64 12.63
C THR A 160 9.02 4.55 13.69
N VAL A 161 10.16 3.83 13.71
CA VAL A 161 10.44 2.80 14.72
C VAL A 161 10.46 3.38 16.13
N ILE A 162 11.10 4.54 16.33
CA ILE A 162 11.13 5.22 17.64
C ILE A 162 9.72 5.61 18.07
N GLY A 163 8.92 6.21 17.18
CA GLY A 163 7.52 6.57 17.48
C GLY A 163 6.67 5.37 17.86
N ASP A 164 6.87 4.24 17.19
CA ASP A 164 6.15 2.99 17.46
C ASP A 164 6.55 2.37 18.81
N VAL A 165 7.84 2.39 19.16
CA VAL A 165 8.32 1.97 20.49
C VAL A 165 7.80 2.90 21.59
N ILE A 166 7.73 4.21 21.35
CA ILE A 166 7.13 5.16 22.30
C ILE A 166 5.65 4.82 22.52
N ALA A 167 4.88 4.56 21.45
CA ALA A 167 3.49 4.16 21.55
C ALA A 167 3.33 2.84 22.33
N LEU A 168 4.23 1.88 22.12
CA LEU A 168 4.27 0.62 22.87
C LEU A 168 4.44 0.87 24.36
N VAL A 169 5.45 1.65 24.73
CA VAL A 169 5.73 1.99 26.13
C VAL A 169 4.56 2.73 26.75
N TYR A 170 3.97 3.70 26.05
CA TYR A 170 2.82 4.46 26.53
C TYR A 170 1.64 3.53 26.89
N ARG A 171 1.26 2.63 25.98
CA ARG A 171 0.15 1.68 26.23
C ARG A 171 0.48 0.64 27.28
N PHE A 172 1.73 0.20 27.35
CA PHE A 172 2.22 -0.67 28.41
C PHE A 172 2.08 -0.02 29.78
N LEU A 173 2.49 1.23 29.92
CA LEU A 173 2.35 2.00 31.16
C LEU A 173 0.89 2.29 31.51
N ALA A 174 0.01 2.42 30.51
CA ALA A 174 -1.43 2.58 30.71
C ALA A 174 -2.15 1.26 31.09
N GLY A 175 -1.50 0.10 30.96
CA GLY A 175 -2.13 -1.20 31.16
C GLY A 175 -3.06 -1.64 30.01
N GLU A 176 -2.96 -1.01 28.84
CA GLU A 176 -3.85 -1.19 27.68
C GLU A 176 -3.20 -2.01 26.54
N VAL A 177 -2.32 -2.96 26.89
CA VAL A 177 -1.63 -3.78 25.88
C VAL A 177 -2.49 -4.95 25.47
N ASP A 178 -3.03 -4.87 24.26
CA ASP A 178 -3.75 -5.95 23.60
C ASP A 178 -2.86 -6.67 22.57
N SER A 179 -3.25 -7.89 22.19
CA SER A 179 -2.48 -8.71 21.23
C SER A 179 -2.43 -8.08 19.82
N LYS A 180 -3.51 -7.41 19.39
CA LYS A 180 -3.59 -6.75 18.08
C LYS A 180 -2.58 -5.60 17.97
N PHE A 181 -2.38 -4.85 19.04
CA PHE A 181 -1.44 -3.75 19.12
C PHE A 181 -0.01 -4.25 19.10
N LEU A 182 0.32 -5.32 19.85
CA LEU A 182 1.65 -5.94 19.79
C LEU A 182 2.02 -6.41 18.38
N LEU A 183 1.07 -7.00 17.65
CA LEU A 183 1.31 -7.42 16.26
C LEU A 183 1.50 -6.24 15.30
N LYS A 184 0.80 -5.12 15.53
CA LYS A 184 0.98 -3.88 14.75
C LYS A 184 2.36 -3.26 14.98
N VAL A 185 2.79 -3.21 16.24
CA VAL A 185 4.13 -2.76 16.63
C VAL A 185 5.20 -3.66 15.99
N ALA A 186 5.06 -4.98 16.14
CA ALA A 186 5.97 -5.95 15.52
C ALA A 186 6.06 -5.76 14.00
N THR A 187 4.94 -5.45 13.34
CA THR A 187 4.92 -5.16 11.89
C THR A 187 5.76 -3.93 11.54
N ILE A 188 5.61 -2.82 12.27
CA ILE A 188 6.40 -1.61 12.04
C ILE A 188 7.89 -1.86 12.30
N LEU A 189 8.22 -2.57 13.38
CA LEU A 189 9.61 -2.95 13.71
C LEU A 189 10.24 -3.82 12.62
N LEU A 190 9.50 -4.77 12.05
CA LEU A 190 9.99 -5.62 10.97
C LEU A 190 10.22 -4.82 9.68
N ILE A 191 9.26 -3.97 9.29
CA ILE A 191 9.38 -3.14 8.07
C ILE A 191 10.51 -2.12 8.23
N GLY A 192 10.48 -1.32 9.29
CA GLY A 192 11.47 -0.28 9.57
C GLY A 192 12.86 -0.89 9.81
N GLY A 193 12.94 -1.98 10.57
CA GLY A 193 14.17 -2.72 10.83
C GLY A 193 14.78 -3.29 9.55
N TRP A 194 13.98 -3.85 8.64
CA TRP A 194 14.45 -4.34 7.34
C TRP A 194 14.99 -3.21 6.46
N VAL A 195 14.29 -2.07 6.39
CA VAL A 195 14.74 -0.88 5.65
C VAL A 195 16.07 -0.37 6.22
N ILE A 196 16.16 -0.21 7.54
CA ILE A 196 17.38 0.23 8.22
C ILE A 196 18.52 -0.74 7.94
N TRP A 197 18.30 -2.04 8.15
CA TRP A 197 19.29 -3.09 7.92
C TRP A 197 19.83 -3.08 6.50
N TYR A 198 18.93 -3.08 5.50
CA TYR A 198 19.31 -3.09 4.09
C TYR A 198 20.16 -1.87 3.73
N TYR A 199 19.69 -0.66 4.04
CA TYR A 199 20.39 0.56 3.67
C TYR A 199 21.68 0.77 4.47
N TYR A 200 21.71 0.40 5.74
CA TYR A 200 22.93 0.45 6.57
C TYR A 200 24.04 -0.43 6.00
N ILE A 201 23.72 -1.68 5.62
CA ILE A 201 24.69 -2.59 5.00
C ILE A 201 25.17 -2.05 3.65
N THR A 202 24.28 -1.48 2.84
CA THR A 202 24.68 -0.89 1.55
C THR A 202 25.67 0.26 1.74
N ILE A 203 25.41 1.19 2.67
CA ILE A 203 26.34 2.29 2.97
C ILE A 203 27.67 1.75 3.50
N LYS A 204 27.65 0.85 4.49
CA LYS A 204 28.88 0.31 5.07
C LYS A 204 29.75 -0.47 4.07
N ARG A 205 29.14 -1.12 3.09
CA ARG A 205 29.87 -1.81 2.01
C ARG A 205 30.45 -0.81 1.02
N ASP A 206 29.66 0.20 0.64
CA ASP A 206 30.12 1.28 -0.24
C ASP A 206 31.31 2.05 0.39
N GLU A 207 31.27 2.32 1.70
CA GLU A 207 32.35 3.00 2.44
C GLU A 207 33.62 2.15 2.54
N ARG A 208 33.49 0.83 2.68
CA ARG A 208 34.61 -0.11 2.73
C ARG A 208 35.16 -0.48 1.35
N GLY A 209 34.53 -0.02 0.26
CA GLY A 209 34.88 -0.44 -1.09
C GLY A 209 34.63 -1.94 -1.35
N GLU A 210 33.79 -2.58 -0.53
CA GLU A 210 33.50 -4.01 -0.65
C GLU A 210 32.56 -4.26 -1.82
N SER A 211 32.91 -5.25 -2.66
CA SER A 211 32.01 -5.71 -3.72
C SER A 211 30.80 -6.43 -3.13
N TYR A 212 29.61 -6.18 -3.69
CA TYR A 212 28.40 -6.90 -3.31
C TYR A 212 28.46 -8.36 -3.77
N PRO A 213 27.96 -9.33 -2.98
CA PRO A 213 27.83 -10.70 -3.46
C PRO A 213 26.89 -10.74 -4.67
N ALA A 214 27.18 -11.61 -5.64
CA ALA A 214 26.57 -11.62 -6.97
C ALA A 214 25.03 -11.67 -6.99
N ASN A 215 24.42 -12.20 -5.93
CA ASN A 215 22.99 -12.40 -5.76
C ASN A 215 22.33 -11.50 -4.69
N TRP A 216 23.04 -10.57 -4.05
CA TRP A 216 22.52 -9.73 -2.96
C TRP A 216 21.18 -9.05 -3.31
N HIS A 217 21.18 -8.27 -4.41
CA HIS A 217 19.98 -7.55 -4.85
C HIS A 217 18.89 -8.49 -5.38
N LYS A 218 19.27 -9.65 -5.92
CA LYS A 218 18.30 -10.66 -6.40
C LYS A 218 17.53 -11.28 -5.23
N ILE A 219 18.24 -11.70 -4.18
CA ILE A 219 17.62 -12.26 -2.96
C ILE A 219 16.69 -11.22 -2.33
N HIS A 220 17.14 -9.98 -2.19
CA HIS A 220 16.31 -8.91 -1.63
C HIS A 220 15.00 -8.70 -2.40
N VAL A 221 15.06 -8.67 -3.74
CA VAL A 221 13.86 -8.51 -4.57
C VAL A 221 12.94 -9.74 -4.48
N ILE A 222 13.49 -10.95 -4.42
CA ILE A 222 12.69 -12.17 -4.22
C ILE A 222 11.96 -12.13 -2.88
N VAL A 223 12.64 -11.78 -1.79
CA VAL A 223 12.03 -11.66 -0.46
C VAL A 223 10.91 -10.63 -0.48
N LEU A 224 11.15 -9.43 -1.04
CA LEU A 224 10.11 -8.40 -1.19
C LEU A 224 8.92 -8.88 -2.03
N GLY A 225 9.18 -9.60 -3.13
CA GLY A 225 8.15 -10.15 -4.01
C GLY A 225 7.29 -11.20 -3.32
N VAL A 226 7.89 -12.10 -2.54
CA VAL A 226 7.16 -13.13 -1.77
C VAL A 226 6.32 -12.49 -0.67
N VAL A 227 6.89 -11.56 0.11
CA VAL A 227 6.15 -10.83 1.15
C VAL A 227 4.98 -10.07 0.54
N PHE A 228 5.20 -9.41 -0.59
CA PHE A 228 4.14 -8.72 -1.33
C PHE A 228 3.02 -9.67 -1.77
N LEU A 229 3.35 -10.81 -2.37
CA LEU A 229 2.33 -11.76 -2.82
C LEU A 229 1.48 -12.25 -1.63
N ILE A 230 2.10 -12.57 -0.50
CA ILE A 230 1.40 -12.99 0.72
C ILE A 230 0.44 -11.90 1.20
N VAL A 231 0.94 -10.66 1.32
CA VAL A 231 0.13 -9.54 1.81
C VAL A 231 -0.97 -9.14 0.81
N ALA A 232 -0.69 -9.21 -0.49
CA ALA A 232 -1.68 -8.94 -1.53
C ALA A 232 -2.81 -9.98 -1.50
N ILE A 233 -2.49 -11.27 -1.40
CA ILE A 233 -3.48 -12.34 -1.25
C ILE A 233 -4.33 -12.11 0.00
N GLY A 234 -3.68 -11.85 1.15
CA GLY A 234 -4.38 -11.55 2.40
C GLY A 234 -5.28 -10.32 2.30
N GLY A 235 -4.83 -9.26 1.64
CA GLY A 235 -5.61 -8.06 1.41
C GLY A 235 -6.82 -8.30 0.51
N PHE A 236 -6.69 -9.06 -0.58
CA PHE A 236 -7.82 -9.41 -1.44
C PHE A 236 -8.85 -10.27 -0.70
N MET A 237 -8.40 -11.20 0.15
CA MET A 237 -9.30 -11.99 1.01
C MET A 237 -10.10 -11.12 2.00
N LEU A 238 -9.57 -9.96 2.41
CA LEU A 238 -10.29 -8.97 3.22
C LEU A 238 -11.25 -8.13 2.39
N SER A 239 -10.72 -7.44 1.36
CA SER A 239 -11.45 -6.41 0.62
C SER A 239 -12.44 -6.97 -0.40
N GLY A 240 -12.39 -8.28 -0.65
CA GLY A 240 -13.01 -8.94 -1.80
C GLY A 240 -12.25 -8.67 -3.10
N THR A 241 -12.47 -9.52 -4.09
CA THR A 241 -11.95 -9.32 -5.45
C THR A 241 -12.80 -8.29 -6.21
N PRO A 242 -12.28 -7.68 -7.29
CA PRO A 242 -13.09 -6.78 -8.12
C PRO A 242 -14.36 -7.44 -8.66
N GLN A 243 -14.30 -8.72 -9.02
CA GLN A 243 -15.46 -9.48 -9.50
C GLN A 243 -16.50 -9.66 -8.40
N GLU A 244 -16.09 -10.02 -7.18
CA GLU A 244 -17.01 -10.10 -6.03
C GLU A 244 -17.70 -8.78 -5.75
N ARG A 245 -16.97 -7.65 -5.79
CA ARG A 245 -17.57 -6.32 -5.58
C ARG A 245 -18.59 -5.96 -6.64
N GLN A 246 -18.32 -6.29 -7.91
CA GLN A 246 -19.28 -6.02 -8.97
C GLN A 246 -20.57 -6.83 -8.78
N LYS A 247 -20.48 -8.07 -8.29
CA LYS A 247 -21.67 -8.88 -7.95
C LYS A 247 -22.50 -8.19 -6.87
N LEU A 248 -21.86 -7.69 -5.81
CA LEU A 248 -22.52 -6.95 -4.73
C LEU A 248 -23.22 -5.67 -5.22
N VAL A 249 -22.53 -4.90 -6.07
CA VAL A 249 -23.12 -3.67 -6.64
C VAL A 249 -24.31 -4.01 -7.52
N ARG A 250 -24.21 -5.03 -8.37
CA ARG A 250 -25.34 -5.46 -9.21
C ARG A 250 -26.51 -5.99 -8.38
N ASP A 251 -26.26 -6.77 -7.33
CA ASP A 251 -27.32 -7.23 -6.42
C ASP A 251 -27.97 -6.06 -5.66
N SER A 252 -27.19 -5.05 -5.27
CA SER A 252 -27.72 -3.81 -4.70
C SER A 252 -28.57 -3.01 -5.70
N GLU A 253 -28.16 -2.92 -6.96
CA GLU A 253 -28.94 -2.30 -8.04
C GLU A 253 -30.26 -3.08 -8.27
N ARG A 254 -30.21 -4.41 -8.28
CA ARG A 254 -31.40 -5.27 -8.37
C ARG A 254 -32.37 -4.97 -7.22
N ILE A 255 -31.90 -4.92 -5.97
CA ILE A 255 -32.75 -4.59 -4.83
C ILE A 255 -33.37 -3.20 -4.98
N MET A 256 -32.58 -2.18 -5.36
CA MET A 256 -33.10 -0.83 -5.58
C MET A 256 -34.24 -0.81 -6.62
N GLU A 257 -34.09 -1.55 -7.72
CA GLU A 257 -35.13 -1.65 -8.74
C GLU A 257 -36.35 -2.42 -8.24
N LEU A 258 -36.17 -3.52 -7.51
CA LEU A 258 -37.32 -4.24 -6.92
C LEU A 258 -38.07 -3.37 -5.90
N GLN A 259 -37.36 -2.56 -5.11
CA GLN A 259 -37.96 -1.59 -4.21
C GLN A 259 -38.74 -0.51 -4.97
N ASN A 260 -38.20 -0.02 -6.09
CA ASN A 260 -38.90 0.91 -6.97
C ASN A 260 -40.20 0.31 -7.53
N ILE A 261 -40.15 -0.94 -8.02
CA ILE A 261 -41.34 -1.66 -8.51
C ILE A 261 -42.35 -1.87 -7.37
N TYR A 262 -41.89 -2.19 -6.16
CA TYR A 262 -42.75 -2.33 -4.99
C TYR A 262 -43.56 -1.05 -4.73
N TRP A 263 -42.93 0.12 -4.78
CA TRP A 263 -43.63 1.40 -4.62
C TRP A 263 -44.59 1.72 -5.77
N GLN A 264 -44.24 1.34 -7.00
CA GLN A 264 -45.12 1.49 -8.15
C GLN A 264 -46.36 0.60 -8.04
N ALA A 265 -46.20 -0.64 -7.58
CA ALA A 265 -47.33 -1.55 -7.34
C ALA A 265 -48.29 -1.00 -6.28
N GLN A 266 -47.76 -0.48 -5.17
CA GLN A 266 -48.58 0.18 -4.15
C GLN A 266 -49.30 1.42 -4.71
N SER A 267 -48.61 2.27 -5.45
CA SER A 267 -49.18 3.49 -6.07
C SER A 267 -50.25 3.17 -7.11
N TYR A 268 -50.04 2.13 -7.92
CA TYR A 268 -51.02 1.66 -8.89
C TYR A 268 -52.27 1.14 -8.19
N TYR A 269 -52.12 0.34 -7.14
CA TYR A 269 -53.25 -0.16 -6.35
C TYR A 269 -54.04 0.98 -5.71
N ASP A 270 -53.36 1.97 -5.13
CA ASP A 270 -54.00 3.15 -4.52
C ASP A 270 -54.85 3.94 -5.53
N ARG A 271 -54.49 3.92 -6.83
CA ARG A 271 -55.21 4.62 -7.90
C ARG A 271 -56.34 3.79 -8.53
N GLU A 272 -56.07 2.53 -8.85
CA GLU A 272 -56.95 1.68 -9.65
C GLU A 272 -57.82 0.72 -8.81
N GLY A 273 -57.50 0.57 -7.52
CA GLY A 273 -58.19 -0.36 -6.61
C GLY A 273 -57.93 -1.85 -6.90
N LYS A 274 -57.00 -2.16 -7.81
CA LYS A 274 -56.62 -3.52 -8.23
C LYS A 274 -55.12 -3.61 -8.50
N LEU A 275 -54.57 -4.82 -8.45
CA LEU A 275 -53.19 -5.06 -8.87
C LEU A 275 -53.05 -4.93 -10.38
N ALA A 276 -51.90 -4.41 -10.82
CA ALA A 276 -51.51 -4.46 -12.23
C ALA A 276 -51.31 -5.92 -12.66
N VAL A 277 -51.61 -6.23 -13.93
CA VAL A 277 -51.48 -7.58 -14.49
C VAL A 277 -50.02 -7.91 -14.84
N ASN A 278 -49.22 -6.89 -15.16
CA ASN A 278 -47.82 -7.03 -15.57
C ASN A 278 -47.03 -5.73 -15.30
N LEU A 279 -45.71 -5.77 -15.53
CA LEU A 279 -44.85 -4.59 -15.36
C LEU A 279 -45.19 -3.45 -16.33
N THR A 280 -45.65 -3.74 -17.55
CA THR A 280 -46.04 -2.67 -18.50
C THR A 280 -47.16 -1.79 -17.98
N GLU A 281 -48.12 -2.36 -17.24
CA GLU A 281 -49.21 -1.59 -16.61
C GLU A 281 -48.70 -0.72 -15.45
N LEU A 282 -47.67 -1.16 -14.72
CA LEU A 282 -47.01 -0.35 -13.70
C LEU A 282 -46.18 0.79 -14.31
N ALA A 283 -45.53 0.53 -15.45
CA ALA A 283 -44.72 1.50 -16.17
C ALA A 283 -45.55 2.63 -16.82
N GLY A 284 -46.85 2.41 -17.06
CA GLY A 284 -47.76 3.32 -17.78
C GLY A 284 -48.07 4.70 -17.15
N GLY A 285 -47.25 5.16 -16.20
CA GLY A 285 -47.31 6.49 -15.59
C GLY A 285 -46.04 7.33 -15.85
N TYR A 286 -45.26 7.59 -14.79
CA TYR A 286 -44.10 8.51 -14.78
C TYR A 286 -42.74 7.87 -15.15
N VAL A 287 -42.68 6.56 -15.47
CA VAL A 287 -41.41 5.84 -15.72
C VAL A 287 -41.31 5.46 -17.19
N PRO A 288 -40.33 5.97 -17.96
CA PRO A 288 -40.33 5.83 -19.41
C PRO A 288 -39.95 4.43 -19.94
N GLN A 289 -39.45 3.50 -19.12
CA GLN A 289 -39.04 2.15 -19.55
C GLN A 289 -39.16 1.13 -18.40
N GLU A 290 -39.42 -0.15 -18.73
CA GLU A 290 -39.37 -1.23 -17.74
C GLU A 290 -37.98 -1.32 -17.12
N PRO A 291 -37.86 -1.46 -15.78
CA PRO A 291 -36.58 -1.68 -15.13
C PRO A 291 -36.01 -3.03 -15.59
N LEU A 292 -34.74 -3.02 -16.01
CA LEU A 292 -34.04 -4.19 -16.54
C LEU A 292 -32.93 -4.64 -15.60
N ASP A 293 -32.66 -5.93 -15.56
CA ASP A 293 -31.51 -6.49 -14.84
C ASP A 293 -30.21 -5.87 -15.36
N PRO A 294 -29.30 -5.41 -14.48
CA PRO A 294 -28.08 -4.72 -14.89
C PRO A 294 -27.13 -5.60 -15.71
N LEU A 295 -27.19 -6.93 -15.56
CA LEU A 295 -26.37 -7.91 -16.28
C LEU A 295 -27.11 -8.51 -17.49
N THR A 296 -28.30 -9.09 -17.31
CA THR A 296 -28.99 -9.83 -18.38
C THR A 296 -29.75 -8.90 -19.33
N LYS A 297 -30.05 -7.67 -18.91
CA LYS A 297 -30.91 -6.71 -19.62
C LYS A 297 -32.34 -7.22 -19.87
N GLU A 298 -32.75 -8.26 -19.15
CA GLU A 298 -34.13 -8.76 -19.16
C GLU A 298 -34.97 -8.02 -18.11
N PRO A 299 -36.28 -7.82 -18.34
CA PRO A 299 -37.17 -7.23 -17.35
C PRO A 299 -37.29 -8.14 -16.13
N TYR A 300 -37.45 -7.52 -14.95
CA TYR A 300 -37.72 -8.25 -13.72
C TYR A 300 -39.02 -9.05 -13.81
N ARG A 301 -39.17 -10.11 -13.00
CA ARG A 301 -40.38 -10.91 -13.02
C ARG A 301 -41.35 -10.43 -11.96
N TYR A 302 -42.53 -10.02 -12.40
CA TYR A 302 -43.66 -9.67 -11.55
C TYR A 302 -44.76 -10.71 -11.75
N ILE A 303 -45.15 -11.39 -10.66
CA ILE A 303 -46.13 -12.48 -10.68
C ILE A 303 -47.30 -12.08 -9.79
N VAL A 304 -48.48 -11.90 -10.37
CA VAL A 304 -49.69 -11.60 -9.62
C VAL A 304 -50.18 -12.87 -8.93
N GLY A 305 -50.43 -12.79 -7.61
CA GLY A 305 -51.00 -13.86 -6.81
C GLY A 305 -52.49 -13.63 -6.54
N GLU A 306 -53.04 -14.37 -5.56
CA GLU A 306 -54.43 -14.20 -5.14
C GLU A 306 -54.62 -12.96 -4.25
N GLY A 307 -55.73 -12.24 -4.48
CA GLY A 307 -56.13 -11.09 -3.67
C GLY A 307 -55.20 -9.89 -3.83
N LEU A 308 -54.42 -9.61 -2.78
CA LEU A 308 -53.49 -8.46 -2.72
C LEU A 308 -52.03 -8.88 -2.79
N ASN A 309 -51.77 -10.17 -3.01
CA ASN A 309 -50.43 -10.74 -2.98
C ASN A 309 -49.82 -10.75 -4.38
N TYR A 310 -48.51 -10.52 -4.45
CA TYR A 310 -47.73 -10.63 -5.68
C TYR A 310 -46.28 -11.00 -5.33
N GLN A 311 -45.53 -11.46 -6.32
CA GLN A 311 -44.11 -11.78 -6.18
C GLN A 311 -43.26 -10.90 -7.09
N LEU A 312 -42.09 -10.51 -6.57
CA LEU A 312 -41.04 -9.86 -7.35
C LEU A 312 -39.80 -10.75 -7.36
N CYS A 313 -39.33 -11.15 -8.54
CA CYS A 313 -38.20 -12.04 -8.67
C CYS A 313 -37.02 -11.41 -9.42
N ALA A 314 -35.81 -11.74 -8.96
CA ALA A 314 -34.56 -11.44 -9.62
C ALA A 314 -33.57 -12.62 -9.46
N THR A 315 -32.48 -12.59 -10.22
CA THR A 315 -31.39 -13.56 -10.11
C THR A 315 -30.21 -12.89 -9.40
N PHE A 316 -29.98 -13.26 -8.14
CA PHE A 316 -28.89 -12.69 -7.35
C PHE A 316 -27.59 -13.48 -7.51
N GLU A 317 -26.46 -12.78 -7.50
CA GLU A 317 -25.13 -13.40 -7.65
C GLU A 317 -24.47 -13.72 -6.31
N THR A 318 -24.98 -13.15 -5.21
CA THR A 318 -24.46 -13.28 -3.85
C THR A 318 -25.56 -13.69 -2.87
N ASP A 319 -25.14 -14.31 -1.75
CA ASP A 319 -26.00 -14.66 -0.62
C ASP A 319 -25.75 -13.63 0.49
N ASP A 320 -26.76 -12.82 0.80
CA ASP A 320 -26.65 -11.72 1.74
C ASP A 320 -26.31 -12.18 3.16
N LYS A 321 -26.74 -13.38 3.56
CA LYS A 321 -26.45 -13.96 4.88
C LYS A 321 -25.00 -14.42 5.01
N GLN A 322 -24.34 -14.69 3.88
CA GLN A 322 -22.92 -15.04 3.85
C GLN A 322 -22.01 -13.82 3.71
N LEU A 323 -22.59 -12.64 3.46
CA LEU A 323 -21.86 -11.38 3.45
C LEU A 323 -21.80 -10.85 4.87
N ASN A 324 -20.57 -10.69 5.39
CA ASN A 324 -20.37 -9.89 6.59
C ASN A 324 -21.02 -8.52 6.37
N GLN A 325 -21.76 -8.00 7.36
CA GLN A 325 -22.38 -6.66 7.35
C GLN A 325 -21.38 -5.52 6.99
N GLU A 326 -20.08 -5.78 7.06
CA GLU A 326 -18.99 -4.87 6.67
C GLU A 326 -18.76 -4.76 5.15
N LYS A 327 -19.24 -5.73 4.35
CA LYS A 327 -19.07 -5.79 2.89
C LYS A 327 -20.28 -5.28 2.12
N THR A 328 -21.41 -5.07 2.79
CA THR A 328 -22.63 -4.62 2.13
C THR A 328 -22.49 -3.13 1.77
N PRO A 329 -22.63 -2.76 0.49
CA PRO A 329 -22.90 -1.38 0.12
C PRO A 329 -24.11 -0.93 0.91
N TYR A 330 -24.10 0.32 1.36
CA TYR A 330 -25.18 1.02 2.05
C TYR A 330 -26.56 0.58 1.53
N TYR A 331 -27.15 -0.46 2.14
CA TYR A 331 -28.57 -0.70 1.95
C TYR A 331 -29.22 0.52 2.55
N ALA A 332 -29.92 1.30 1.72
CA ALA A 332 -30.78 2.35 2.21
C ALA A 332 -31.62 1.75 3.34
N GLU A 333 -31.66 2.43 4.49
CA GLU A 333 -32.44 2.00 5.65
C GLU A 333 -33.82 1.49 5.19
N PRO A 334 -34.34 0.39 5.76
CA PRO A 334 -35.58 -0.21 5.28
C PRO A 334 -36.70 0.83 5.26
N ILE A 335 -37.05 1.27 4.06
CA ILE A 335 -38.11 2.27 3.80
C ILE A 335 -39.50 1.59 3.98
N SER A 336 -39.54 0.28 4.23
CA SER A 336 -40.75 -0.53 4.45
C SER A 336 -40.50 -1.69 5.42
N GLU A 337 -41.57 -2.31 5.93
CA GLU A 337 -41.53 -3.56 6.73
C GLU A 337 -41.01 -4.78 5.92
N VAL A 338 -40.63 -4.60 4.66
CA VAL A 338 -40.20 -5.67 3.76
C VAL A 338 -38.74 -6.00 3.99
N ASN A 339 -38.46 -7.27 4.29
CA ASN A 339 -37.10 -7.80 4.35
C ASN A 339 -36.59 -8.14 2.94
N TRP A 340 -35.59 -7.41 2.47
CA TRP A 340 -34.95 -7.60 1.16
C TRP A 340 -33.77 -8.58 1.17
N SER A 341 -33.67 -9.43 2.19
CA SER A 341 -32.68 -10.50 2.29
C SER A 341 -32.90 -11.60 1.24
N HIS A 342 -31.83 -12.07 0.61
CA HIS A 342 -31.90 -13.06 -0.47
C HIS A 342 -30.71 -14.04 -0.50
N PRO A 343 -30.96 -15.32 -0.83
CA PRO A 343 -29.88 -16.25 -1.18
C PRO A 343 -29.30 -15.90 -2.57
N ALA A 344 -28.18 -16.52 -2.91
CA ALA A 344 -27.69 -16.53 -4.27
C ALA A 344 -28.62 -17.36 -5.18
N GLY A 345 -28.80 -16.91 -6.43
CA GLY A 345 -29.63 -17.56 -7.44
C GLY A 345 -30.97 -16.86 -7.67
N ASN A 346 -31.88 -17.56 -8.35
CA ASN A 346 -33.23 -17.06 -8.59
C ASN A 346 -34.01 -17.01 -7.27
N TYR A 347 -34.49 -15.84 -6.89
CA TYR A 347 -35.27 -15.65 -5.67
C TYR A 347 -36.45 -14.71 -5.93
N CYS A 348 -37.59 -15.02 -5.31
CA CYS A 348 -38.82 -14.24 -5.39
C CYS A 348 -39.22 -13.77 -3.99
N PHE A 349 -39.45 -12.47 -3.84
CA PHE A 349 -39.99 -11.90 -2.62
C PHE A 349 -41.51 -11.99 -2.66
N ASP A 350 -42.10 -12.57 -1.61
CA ASP A 350 -43.54 -12.56 -1.38
C ASP A 350 -43.96 -11.21 -0.80
N LEU A 351 -44.80 -10.48 -1.54
CA LEU A 351 -45.18 -9.12 -1.24
C LEU A 351 -46.71 -8.97 -1.25
N LYS A 352 -47.18 -7.90 -0.61
CA LYS A 352 -48.60 -7.59 -0.53
C LYS A 352 -48.80 -6.08 -0.57
N VAL A 353 -49.73 -5.62 -1.40
CA VAL A 353 -50.16 -4.21 -1.36
C VAL A 353 -51.05 -3.99 -0.14
N THR A 354 -50.89 -2.83 0.50
CA THR A 354 -51.64 -2.49 1.71
C THR A 354 -52.73 -1.48 1.35
N PRO A 355 -54.03 -1.81 1.50
CA PRO A 355 -55.08 -0.84 1.26
C PRO A 355 -54.96 0.32 2.25
N ARG A 356 -54.84 1.55 1.75
CA ARG A 356 -54.95 2.71 2.63
C ARG A 356 -56.39 2.78 3.12
N LEU A 357 -56.56 2.76 4.44
CA LEU A 357 -57.81 3.18 5.07
C LEU A 357 -57.98 4.67 4.79
N VAL A 358 -58.54 5.02 3.63
CA VAL A 358 -58.98 6.39 3.38
C VAL A 358 -60.18 6.61 4.31
N PRO A 359 -60.14 7.54 5.29
CA PRO A 359 -61.34 7.93 6.00
C PRO A 359 -62.31 8.46 4.94
N GLN A 360 -63.47 7.81 4.79
CA GLN A 360 -64.50 8.35 3.90
C GLN A 360 -64.94 9.72 4.46
N PRO A 361 -65.04 10.76 3.60
CA PRO A 361 -65.49 12.08 4.04
C PRO A 361 -66.93 12.07 4.57
#